data_AF-A0A838VCP4-F1
#
_entry.id   AF-A0A838VCP4-F1
#
_cell.length_a   1.000
_cell.length_b   1.000
_cell.length_c   1.000
_cell.angle_alpha   90.00
_cell.angle_beta   90.00
_cell.angle_gamma   90.00
#
_symmetry.space_group_name_H-M   'P 1'
#
loop_
_entity.id
_entity.type
_entity.pdbx_description
1 polymer ?
#
loop_
_entity_poly.entity_id
_entity_poly.type
_entity_poly.pdbx_seq_one_letter_code
_entity_poly.pdbx_strand_id
1 'polypeptide(L)'
;PTAAKGEAIPLNSRIALLAQVADVFNAVGGPVAARAEVRRRAGTWFDPKVVDAFLIASTNDGFWNGLRDEQLDVRVAAIEPIARVRPSFPL
;
A
#
# COMPACT_ATOMS: atom_id res chain seq x y z
N PRO A 1 -20.74 -3.93 -10.01
CA PRO A 1 -19.53 -4.71 -9.68
C PRO A 1 -19.00 -5.47 -10.91
N THR A 2 -17.71 -5.37 -11.23
CA THR A 2 -17.12 -5.94 -12.46
C THR A 2 -16.59 -7.38 -12.32
N ALA A 3 -16.76 -8.04 -11.16
CA ALA A 3 -16.30 -9.41 -10.88
C ALA A 3 -14.82 -9.70 -11.28
N ALA A 4 -14.00 -8.66 -11.42
CA ALA A 4 -12.59 -8.77 -11.79
C ALA A 4 -11.81 -9.54 -10.72
N LYS A 5 -10.87 -10.38 -11.16
CA LYS A 5 -10.06 -11.24 -10.29
C LYS A 5 -8.57 -11.08 -10.62
N GLY A 6 -7.74 -11.21 -9.60
CA GLY A 6 -6.28 -11.22 -9.76
C GLY A 6 -5.77 -9.98 -10.51
N GLU A 7 -4.97 -10.19 -11.54
CA GLU A 7 -4.32 -9.11 -12.30
C GLU A 7 -5.29 -8.28 -13.15
N ALA A 8 -6.54 -8.72 -13.34
CA ALA A 8 -7.59 -7.91 -13.95
C ALA A 8 -8.06 -6.75 -13.03
N ILE A 9 -7.72 -6.80 -11.74
CA ILE A 9 -7.90 -5.68 -10.82
C ILE A 9 -6.74 -4.70 -11.02
N PRO A 10 -6.99 -3.40 -11.22
CA PRO A 10 -5.93 -2.40 -11.35
C PRO A 10 -4.91 -2.50 -10.21
N LEU A 11 -3.62 -2.38 -10.52
CA LEU A 11 -2.54 -2.51 -9.53
C LEU A 11 -2.74 -1.58 -8.33
N ASN A 12 -3.09 -0.32 -8.59
CA ASN A 12 -3.34 0.67 -7.54
C ASN A 12 -4.48 0.25 -6.61
N SER A 13 -5.52 -0.41 -7.13
CA SER A 13 -6.63 -0.93 -6.31
C SER A 13 -6.19 -2.11 -5.44
N ARG A 14 -5.32 -2.99 -5.96
CA ARG A 14 -4.73 -4.09 -5.16
C ARG A 14 -3.84 -3.56 -4.04
N ILE A 15 -3.03 -2.53 -4.32
CA ILE A 15 -2.19 -1.84 -3.32
C ILE A 15 -3.06 -1.15 -2.27
N ALA A 16 -4.05 -0.37 -2.69
CA ALA A 16 -4.94 0.36 -1.78
C ALA A 16 -5.70 -0.58 -0.82
N LEU A 17 -6.21 -1.70 -1.35
CA LEU A 17 -6.90 -2.70 -0.53
C LEU A 17 -5.99 -3.31 0.53
N LEU A 18 -4.75 -3.66 0.18
CA LEU A 18 -3.78 -4.17 1.15
C LEU A 18 -3.43 -3.10 2.18
N ALA A 19 -3.11 -1.88 1.73
CA ALA A 19 -2.72 -0.77 2.59
C ALA A 19 -3.80 -0.44 3.64
N GLN A 20 -5.08 -0.41 3.23
CA GLN A 20 -6.20 -0.19 4.14
C GLN A 20 -6.26 -1.24 5.25
N VAL A 21 -6.10 -2.53 4.92
CA VAL A 21 -6.16 -3.59 5.93
C VAL A 21 -4.92 -3.56 6.81
N ALA A 22 -3.74 -3.34 6.24
CA ALA A 22 -2.50 -3.22 6.99
C ALA A 22 -2.57 -2.08 8.01
N ASP A 23 -3.13 -0.94 7.64
CA ASP A 23 -3.31 0.23 8.52
C ASP A 23 -4.22 -0.09 9.72
N VAL A 24 -5.39 -0.69 9.47
CA VAL A 24 -6.32 -1.11 10.55
C VAL A 24 -5.64 -2.03 11.56
N PHE A 25 -4.91 -3.05 11.08
CA PHE A 25 -4.24 -4.00 11.97
C PHE A 25 -3.01 -3.41 12.64
N ASN A 26 -2.35 -2.42 12.02
CA ASN A 26 -1.27 -1.66 12.65
C ASN A 26 -1.80 -0.77 13.78
N ALA A 27 -2.94 -0.11 13.59
CA ALA A 27 -3.56 0.73 14.62
C ALA A 27 -3.97 -0.08 15.87
N VAL A 28 -4.41 -1.33 15.69
CA VAL A 28 -4.87 -2.20 16.78
C VAL A 28 -3.73 -2.98 17.45
N GLY A 29 -2.78 -3.52 16.66
CA GLY A 29 -1.78 -4.47 17.15
C GLY A 29 -0.36 -4.23 16.64
N GLY A 30 -0.11 -3.08 16.03
CA GLY A 30 1.20 -2.66 15.54
C GLY A 30 1.72 -3.44 14.32
N PRO A 31 3.00 -3.21 13.97
CA PRO A 31 3.65 -3.78 12.77
C PRO A 31 3.61 -5.31 12.69
N VAL A 32 3.61 -6.00 13.83
CA VAL A 32 3.58 -7.47 13.87
C VAL A 32 2.19 -7.98 13.48
N ALA A 33 1.12 -7.39 14.04
CA ALA A 33 -0.25 -7.78 13.71
C ALA A 33 -0.60 -7.48 12.24
N ALA A 34 -0.17 -6.32 11.73
CA ALA A 34 -0.35 -5.95 10.32
C ALA A 34 0.31 -6.96 9.37
N ARG A 35 1.59 -7.30 9.60
CA ARG A 35 2.31 -8.29 8.78
C ARG A 35 1.70 -9.68 8.88
N ALA A 36 1.26 -10.09 10.07
CA ALA A 36 0.61 -11.39 10.27
C ALA A 36 -0.69 -11.49 9.47
N GLU A 37 -1.54 -10.46 9.52
CA GLU A 37 -2.81 -10.46 8.80
C GLU A 37 -2.63 -10.41 7.29
N VAL A 38 -1.71 -9.59 6.80
CA VAL A 38 -1.39 -9.51 5.37
C VAL A 38 -0.90 -10.86 4.84
N ARG A 39 -0.01 -11.56 5.57
CA ARG A 39 0.44 -12.91 5.21
C ARG A 39 -0.71 -13.92 5.19
N ARG A 40 -1.57 -13.89 6.21
CA ARG A 40 -2.70 -14.82 6.35
C ARG A 40 -3.66 -14.76 5.15
N ARG A 41 -3.77 -13.58 4.53
CA ARG A 41 -4.70 -13.28 3.43
C ARG A 41 -4.05 -13.31 2.03
N ALA A 42 -2.77 -13.65 1.95
CA ALA A 42 -2.04 -13.75 0.68
C ALA A 42 -2.68 -14.80 -0.26
N GLY A 43 -2.83 -14.46 -1.54
CA GLY A 43 -3.36 -15.36 -2.57
C GLY A 43 -4.87 -15.60 -2.52
N THR A 44 -5.57 -15.13 -1.48
CA THR A 44 -7.03 -15.24 -1.36
C THR A 44 -7.71 -13.87 -1.46
N TRP A 45 -7.27 -12.91 -0.64
CA TRP A 45 -7.78 -11.53 -0.64
C TRP A 45 -6.80 -10.56 -1.26
N PHE A 46 -5.50 -10.82 -1.09
CA PHE A 46 -4.45 -9.97 -1.60
C PHE A 46 -3.67 -10.68 -2.71
N ASP A 47 -3.24 -9.89 -3.68
CA ASP A 47 -2.28 -10.33 -4.68
C ASP A 47 -0.94 -10.69 -4.00
N PRO A 48 -0.43 -11.92 -4.17
CA PRO A 48 0.86 -12.34 -3.64
C PRO A 48 2.01 -11.37 -3.95
N LYS A 49 2.06 -10.79 -5.16
CA LYS A 49 3.14 -9.86 -5.56
C LYS A 49 3.10 -8.58 -4.72
N VAL A 50 1.90 -8.09 -4.41
CA VAL A 50 1.72 -6.90 -3.57
C VAL A 50 2.01 -7.21 -2.11
N VAL A 51 1.65 -8.41 -1.64
CA VAL A 51 2.03 -8.91 -0.31
C VAL A 51 3.55 -8.96 -0.16
N ASP A 52 4.27 -9.56 -1.11
CA ASP A 52 5.72 -9.66 -1.05
C ASP A 52 6.39 -8.28 -1.02
N ALA A 53 5.95 -7.36 -1.88
CA ALA A 53 6.43 -5.98 -1.90
C ALA A 53 6.19 -5.26 -0.56
N PHE A 54 4.99 -5.40 0.02
CA PHE A 54 4.68 -4.85 1.33
C PHE A 54 5.56 -5.44 2.43
N LEU A 55 5.74 -6.76 2.44
CA LEU A 55 6.55 -7.44 3.45
C LEU A 55 8.01 -6.98 3.39
N ILE A 56 8.56 -6.82 2.19
CA ILE A 56 9.90 -6.27 1.97
C ILE A 56 9.98 -4.83 2.49
N ALA A 57 9.07 -3.95 2.08
CA ALA A 57 9.04 -2.56 2.54
C ALA A 57 8.93 -2.45 4.07
N SER A 58 8.13 -3.33 4.67
CA SER A 58 7.87 -3.38 6.11
C SER A 58 9.02 -3.92 6.97
N THR A 59 10.13 -4.35 6.35
CA THR A 59 11.36 -4.71 7.08
C THR A 59 12.16 -3.48 7.50
N ASN A 60 11.93 -2.33 6.85
CA ASN A 60 12.56 -1.07 7.20
C ASN A 60 11.77 -0.41 8.36
N ASP A 61 12.41 -0.17 9.50
CA ASP A 61 11.78 0.52 10.63
C ASP A 61 11.26 1.92 10.26
N GLY A 62 11.92 2.60 9.32
CA GLY A 62 11.49 3.88 8.77
C GLY A 62 10.11 3.84 8.11
N PHE A 63 9.68 2.67 7.60
CA PHE A 63 8.33 2.48 7.06
C PHE A 63 7.27 2.67 8.15
N TRP A 64 7.45 2.02 9.30
CA TRP A 64 6.49 2.06 10.40
C TRP A 64 6.58 3.35 11.22
N ASN A 65 7.80 3.87 11.40
CA ASN A 65 8.01 5.15 12.07
C ASN A 65 7.42 6.30 11.26
N GLY A 66 7.52 6.25 9.92
CA GLY A 66 6.89 7.22 9.04
C GLY A 66 5.37 7.31 9.23
N LEU A 67 4.69 6.17 9.44
CA LEU A 67 3.24 6.12 9.70
C LEU A 67 2.81 6.73 11.04
N ARG A 68 3.76 6.92 11.98
CA ARG A 68 3.51 7.53 13.29
C ARG A 68 3.99 8.97 13.37
N ASP A 69 4.54 9.50 12.28
CA ASP A 69 5.08 10.84 12.26
C ASP A 69 3.95 11.87 12.35
N GLU A 70 4.12 12.89 13.21
CA GLU A 70 3.15 13.99 13.34
C GLU A 70 3.01 14.79 12.04
N GLN A 71 4.01 14.73 11.15
CA GLN A 71 4.05 15.34 9.83
C GLN A 71 3.89 14.30 8.70
N LEU A 72 3.13 13.22 8.94
CA LEU A 72 2.87 12.17 7.95
C LEU A 72 2.30 12.75 6.64
N ASP A 73 1.44 13.76 6.72
CA ASP A 73 0.89 14.48 5.56
C ASP A 73 1.99 15.11 4.68
N VAL A 74 2.96 15.79 5.30
CA VAL A 74 4.12 16.38 4.60
C VAL A 74 4.99 15.30 3.99
N ARG A 75 5.21 14.19 4.71
CA ARG A 75 5.98 13.04 4.20
C ARG A 75 5.32 12.40 2.99
N VAL A 76 4.00 12.21 3.02
CA VAL A 76 3.24 11.64 1.89
C VAL A 76 3.28 12.57 0.69
N ALA A 77 3.11 13.88 0.89
CA ALA A 77 3.21 14.87 -0.18
C ALA A 77 4.60 14.88 -0.84
N ALA A 78 5.67 14.59 -0.09
CA ALA A 78 7.04 14.48 -0.63
C ALA A 78 7.31 13.19 -1.41
N ILE A 79 6.45 12.16 -1.29
CA ILE A 79 6.56 10.90 -2.04
C ILE A 79 5.92 11.02 -3.43
N GLU A 80 4.92 11.90 -3.60
CA GLU A 80 4.35 12.14 -4.92
C GLU A 80 5.45 12.63 -5.88
N PRO A 81 5.67 11.96 -7.02
CA PRO A 81 6.52 12.54 -8.05
C PRO A 81 5.85 13.84 -8.50
N ILE A 82 6.63 14.94 -8.55
CA ILE A 82 6.25 16.18 -9.25
C ILE A 82 5.54 15.75 -10.53
N ALA A 83 4.25 16.08 -10.61
CA ALA A 83 3.29 15.52 -11.54
C ALA A 83 3.93 15.18 -12.89
N ARG A 84 3.68 13.97 -13.39
CA ARG A 84 3.91 13.62 -14.78
C ARG A 84 3.20 14.70 -15.61
N VAL A 85 3.95 15.71 -16.08
CA VAL A 85 3.48 16.72 -17.02
C VAL A 85 2.88 15.93 -18.15
N ARG A 86 1.55 15.98 -18.30
CA ARG A 86 0.93 15.49 -19.54
C ARG A 86 1.53 16.35 -20.64
N PRO A 87 2.22 15.79 -21.64
CA PRO A 87 2.56 16.58 -22.81
C PRO A 87 1.24 17.08 -23.39
N SER A 88 1.04 18.40 -23.31
CA SER A 88 0.00 19.09 -24.06
C SER A 88 0.29 18.80 -25.53
N PHE A 89 -0.49 17.92 -26.15
CA PHE A 89 -0.51 17.81 -27.60
C PHE A 89 -1.19 19.08 -28.14
N PRO A 90 -0.53 19.89 -28.99
CA PRO A 90 -1.25 20.93 -29.72
C PRO A 90 -2.18 20.28 -30.75
N LEU A 91 -3.38 20.84 -30.90
CA LEU A 91 -4.33 20.56 -31.97
C LEU A 91 -3.77 20.99 -33.34
#